data_AF-Q67KL2-F1
#
_entry.id   AF-Q67KL2-F1
#
_cell.length_a   1.000
_cell.length_b   1.000
_cell.length_c   1.000
_cell.angle_alpha   90.00
_cell.angle_beta   90.00
_cell.angle_gamma   90.00
#
_symmetry.space_group_name_H-M   'P 1'
#
loop_
_entity.id
_entity.type
_entity.pdbx_description
1 polymer ?
#
loop_
_entity_poly.entity_id
_entity_poly.type
_entity_poly.pdbx_seq_one_letter_code
_entity_poly.pdbx_strand_id
1 'polypeptide(L)'
;MRLPAQGQPMGVPCREEDDARMQYQTGGMMPLTEKDLSYLKDMMSWELLAAKKAYHYANETQDAECRQAMFQIAEQHQRNLERLLTHLHEHVNQPTTIAVSGADAPTVVM
;
A
#
# COMPACT_ATOMS: atom_id res chain seq x y z
N MET A 1 -53.42 -43.31 -29.69
CA MET A 1 -53.42 -41.85 -29.52
C MET A 1 -51.99 -41.43 -29.14
N ARG A 2 -51.34 -40.64 -30.02
CA ARG A 2 -50.24 -39.69 -29.74
C ARG A 2 -48.82 -40.21 -29.38
N LEU A 3 -47.92 -40.11 -30.36
CA LEU A 3 -46.50 -39.71 -30.19
C LEU A 3 -46.44 -38.22 -29.84
N PRO A 4 -45.41 -37.73 -29.10
CA PRO A 4 -44.22 -37.23 -29.79
C PRO A 4 -42.88 -37.45 -29.06
N ALA A 5 -41.82 -37.27 -29.86
CA ALA A 5 -40.41 -37.26 -29.53
C ALA A 5 -40.03 -36.31 -28.38
N GLN A 6 -39.01 -36.71 -27.62
CA GLN A 6 -38.15 -35.79 -26.88
C GLN A 6 -36.70 -36.16 -27.18
N GLY A 7 -36.00 -35.24 -27.85
CA GLY A 7 -34.57 -35.35 -28.09
C GLY A 7 -33.81 -35.30 -26.77
N GLN A 8 -32.81 -36.16 -26.64
CA GLN A 8 -31.79 -36.03 -25.59
C GLN A 8 -30.87 -34.87 -25.94
N PRO A 9 -30.77 -33.82 -25.10
CA PRO A 9 -29.62 -32.94 -25.18
C PRO A 9 -28.41 -33.67 -24.61
N MET A 10 -27.32 -33.66 -25.37
CA MET A 10 -25.97 -33.97 -24.92
C MET A 10 -25.63 -33.06 -23.73
N GLY A 11 -25.84 -33.58 -22.51
CA GLY A 11 -25.29 -33.01 -21.29
C GLY A 11 -23.82 -33.35 -21.24
N VAL A 12 -22.98 -32.38 -21.60
CA VAL A 12 -21.55 -32.39 -21.32
C VAL A 12 -21.37 -32.72 -19.84
N PRO A 13 -20.52 -33.70 -19.45
CA PRO A 13 -20.28 -33.94 -18.04
C PRO A 13 -19.68 -32.66 -17.46
N CYS A 14 -20.40 -32.06 -16.51
CA CYS A 14 -19.86 -30.97 -15.69
C CYS A 14 -18.63 -31.56 -14.98
N ARG A 15 -17.47 -31.17 -15.50
CA ARG A 15 -16.15 -31.42 -14.94
C ARG A 15 -16.22 -31.02 -13.47
N GLU A 16 -15.92 -31.96 -12.58
CA GLU A 16 -15.75 -31.72 -11.14
C GLU A 16 -14.94 -30.42 -10.96
N GLU A 17 -15.60 -29.40 -10.42
CA GLU A 17 -14.95 -28.18 -9.98
C GLU A 17 -14.20 -28.55 -8.71
N ASP A 18 -12.96 -29.02 -8.88
CA ASP A 18 -11.94 -28.99 -7.85
C ASP A 18 -11.85 -27.54 -7.35
N ASP A 19 -12.51 -27.27 -6.22
CA ASP A 19 -12.37 -26.06 -5.41
C ASP A 19 -10.92 -26.04 -4.87
N ALA A 20 -9.99 -25.72 -5.76
CA ALA A 20 -8.63 -25.37 -5.43
C ALA A 20 -8.72 -24.03 -4.69
N ARG A 21 -8.86 -24.12 -3.36
CA ARG A 21 -8.67 -23.01 -2.44
C ARG A 21 -7.34 -22.36 -2.79
N MET A 22 -7.41 -21.26 -3.53
CA MET A 22 -6.29 -20.41 -3.89
C MET A 22 -5.72 -19.86 -2.58
N GLN A 23 -4.78 -20.58 -1.99
CA GLN A 23 -4.01 -20.10 -0.85
C GLN A 23 -3.07 -19.03 -1.39
N TYR A 24 -3.50 -17.78 -1.30
CA TYR A 24 -2.61 -16.65 -1.46
C TYR A 24 -1.52 -16.78 -0.39
N GLN A 25 -0.33 -17.21 -0.79
CA GLN A 25 0.85 -17.11 0.06
C GLN A 25 1.13 -15.63 0.24
N THR A 26 0.65 -15.08 1.36
CA THR A 26 1.15 -13.82 1.89
C THR A 26 2.63 -14.01 2.14
N GLY A 27 3.45 -13.63 1.16
CA GLY A 27 4.90 -13.60 1.29
C GLY A 27 5.25 -12.83 2.55
N GLY A 28 6.07 -13.44 3.42
CA GLY A 28 6.46 -12.87 4.69
C GLY A 28 6.95 -11.43 4.54
N MET A 29 6.61 -10.58 5.50
CA MET A 29 7.00 -9.16 5.55
C MET A 29 8.51 -9.04 5.33
N MET A 30 8.92 -8.51 4.17
CA MET A 30 10.32 -8.24 3.90
C MET A 30 10.75 -6.97 4.64
N PRO A 31 11.97 -6.92 5.20
CA PRO A 31 12.50 -5.69 5.79
C PRO A 31 12.66 -4.61 4.71
N LEU A 32 12.54 -3.36 5.14
CA LEU A 32 12.68 -2.17 4.29
C LEU A 32 14.08 -2.15 3.65
N THR A 33 14.15 -2.05 2.32
CA THR A 33 15.42 -2.03 1.58
C THR A 33 15.90 -0.61 1.31
N GLU A 34 17.17 -0.46 0.93
CA GLU A 34 17.73 0.85 0.53
C GLU A 34 17.00 1.48 -0.67
N LYS A 35 16.47 0.63 -1.57
CA LYS A 35 15.63 1.07 -2.68
C LYS A 35 14.32 1.68 -2.18
N ASP A 36 13.69 1.06 -1.19
CA ASP A 36 12.46 1.57 -0.59
C ASP A 36 12.70 2.90 0.14
N LEU A 37 13.82 3.04 0.85
CA LEU A 37 14.23 4.30 1.48
C LEU A 37 14.43 5.42 0.45
N SER A 38 15.00 5.10 -0.72
CA SER A 38 15.17 6.06 -1.81
C SER A 38 13.82 6.54 -2.35
N TYR A 39 12.85 5.63 -2.56
CA TYR A 39 11.50 6.01 -2.96
C TYR A 39 10.78 6.85 -1.90
N LEU A 40 10.93 6.52 -0.61
CA LEU A 40 10.36 7.32 0.48
C LEU A 40 10.94 8.74 0.50
N LYS A 41 12.24 8.89 0.24
CA LYS A 41 12.88 10.20 0.14
C LYS A 41 12.31 11.04 -1.00
N ASP A 42 12.07 10.42 -2.15
CA ASP A 42 11.45 11.10 -3.30
C ASP A 42 10.02 11.53 -2.97
N MET A 43 9.23 10.65 -2.34
CA MET A 43 7.87 10.96 -1.89
C MET A 43 7.84 12.13 -0.90
N MET A 44 8.72 12.15 0.10
CA MET A 44 8.83 13.26 1.05
C MET A 44 9.19 14.58 0.37
N SER A 45 10.07 14.52 -0.63
CA SER A 45 10.44 15.69 -1.43
C SER A 45 9.24 16.24 -2.21
N TRP A 46 8.39 15.36 -2.77
CA TRP A 46 7.16 15.74 -3.45
C TRP A 46 6.12 16.35 -2.52
N GLU A 47 5.88 15.78 -1.33
CA GLU A 47 4.96 16.36 -0.34
C GLU A 47 5.40 17.77 0.08
N LEU A 48 6.70 17.97 0.36
CA LEU A 48 7.24 19.28 0.73
C LEU A 48 7.10 20.30 -0.42
N LEU A 49 7.41 19.90 -1.65
CA LEU A 49 7.28 20.78 -2.82
C LEU A 49 5.82 21.15 -3.07
N ALA A 50 4.90 20.20 -2.95
CA ALA A 50 3.48 20.41 -3.13
C ALA A 50 2.92 21.38 -2.08
N ALA A 51 3.27 21.19 -0.80
CA ALA A 51 2.88 22.11 0.28
C ALA A 51 3.34 23.55 0.00
N LYS A 52 4.61 23.73 -0.37
CA LYS A 52 5.18 25.06 -0.67
C LYS A 52 4.51 25.72 -1.86
N LYS A 53 4.24 24.97 -2.93
CA LYS A 53 3.57 25.49 -4.14
C LYS A 53 2.12 25.86 -3.87
N ALA A 54 1.38 24.99 -3.17
CA ALA A 54 0.00 25.26 -2.79
C ALA A 54 -0.10 26.53 -1.92
N TYR A 55 0.78 26.67 -0.92
CA TYR A 55 0.84 27.87 -0.08
C TYR A 55 1.22 29.12 -0.87
N HIS A 56 2.19 29.02 -1.78
CA HIS A 56 2.61 30.14 -2.62
C HIS A 56 1.45 30.64 -3.51
N TYR A 57 0.78 29.73 -4.22
CA TYR A 57 -0.34 30.10 -5.09
C TYR A 57 -1.58 30.54 -4.32
N ALA A 58 -1.81 30.05 -3.10
CA ALA A 58 -2.86 30.58 -2.23
C ALA A 58 -2.68 32.09 -1.97
N ASN A 59 -1.44 32.56 -1.84
CA ASN A 59 -1.14 33.97 -1.63
C ASN A 59 -1.31 34.83 -2.90
N GLU A 60 -1.16 34.25 -4.07
CA GLU A 60 -1.35 34.94 -5.37
C GLU A 60 -2.81 34.92 -5.85
N THR A 61 -3.62 33.98 -5.33
CA THR A 61 -5.01 33.78 -5.76
C THR A 61 -5.94 34.83 -5.16
N GLN A 62 -6.66 35.55 -6.00
CA GLN A 62 -7.60 36.60 -5.57
C GLN A 62 -8.94 36.04 -5.07
N ASP A 63 -9.35 34.89 -5.60
CA ASP A 63 -10.58 34.20 -5.21
C ASP A 63 -10.46 33.59 -3.80
N ALA A 64 -11.43 33.90 -2.94
CA ALA A 64 -11.39 33.53 -1.53
C ALA A 64 -11.59 32.03 -1.30
N GLU A 65 -12.46 31.39 -2.10
CA GLU A 65 -12.76 29.96 -1.98
C GLU A 65 -11.56 29.12 -2.45
N CYS A 66 -11.01 29.46 -3.60
CA CYS A 66 -9.79 28.83 -4.12
C CYS A 66 -8.63 28.98 -3.15
N ARG A 67 -8.39 30.19 -2.62
CA ARG A 67 -7.35 30.45 -1.62
C ARG A 67 -7.50 29.54 -0.40
N GLN A 68 -8.71 29.45 0.15
CA GLN A 68 -8.98 28.62 1.32
C GLN A 68 -8.73 27.13 1.03
N ALA A 69 -9.17 26.63 -0.13
CA ALA A 69 -8.92 25.27 -0.57
C ALA A 69 -7.42 24.99 -0.73
N MET A 70 -6.66 25.92 -1.31
CA MET A 70 -5.21 25.78 -1.47
C MET A 70 -4.46 25.74 -0.13
N PHE A 71 -4.89 26.52 0.86
CA PHE A 71 -4.32 26.43 2.21
C PHE A 71 -4.61 25.08 2.86
N GLN A 72 -5.82 24.53 2.70
CA GLN A 72 -6.16 23.20 3.20
C GLN A 72 -5.32 22.10 2.53
N ILE A 73 -5.08 22.22 1.22
CA ILE A 73 -4.20 21.31 0.47
C ILE A 73 -2.76 21.41 0.98
N ALA A 74 -2.25 22.63 1.20
CA ALA A 74 -0.90 22.84 1.73
C ALA A 74 -0.74 22.18 3.12
N GLU A 75 -1.71 22.39 4.00
CA GLU A 75 -1.73 21.78 5.33
C GLU A 75 -1.82 20.25 5.26
N GLN A 76 -2.60 19.70 4.32
CA GLN A 76 -2.68 18.26 4.12
C GLN A 76 -1.35 17.65 3.68
N HIS A 77 -0.64 18.27 2.75
CA HIS A 77 0.69 17.82 2.33
C HIS A 77 1.71 17.89 3.49
N GLN A 78 1.62 18.92 4.34
CA GLN A 78 2.44 18.99 5.55
C GLN A 78 2.15 17.82 6.49
N ARG A 79 0.88 17.53 6.78
CA ARG A 79 0.48 16.37 7.60
C ARG A 79 0.94 15.05 7.01
N ASN A 80 0.89 14.90 5.68
CA ASN A 80 1.37 13.69 5.02
C ASN A 80 2.88 13.48 5.24
N LEU A 81 3.67 14.55 5.10
CA LEU A 81 5.10 14.53 5.36
C LEU A 81 5.41 14.15 6.82
N GLU A 82 4.70 14.73 7.78
CA GLU A 82 4.85 14.44 9.21
C GLU A 82 4.54 12.96 9.53
N ARG A 83 3.50 12.39 8.90
CA ARG A 83 3.16 10.98 9.03
C ARG A 83 4.27 10.08 8.46
N LEU A 84 4.77 10.39 7.26
CA LEU A 84 5.88 9.63 6.65
C LEU A 84 7.12 9.64 7.56
N LEU A 85 7.47 10.79 8.12
CA LEU A 85 8.60 10.92 9.05
C LEU A 85 8.39 10.10 10.32
N THR A 86 7.19 10.12 10.88
CA THR A 86 6.84 9.34 12.09
C THR A 86 7.00 7.85 11.83
N HIS A 87 6.42 7.35 10.74
CA HIS A 87 6.55 5.93 10.35
C HIS A 87 8.01 5.54 10.11
N LEU A 88 8.78 6.38 9.42
CA LEU A 88 10.20 6.10 9.18
C LEU A 88 10.98 6.02 10.50
N HIS A 89 10.72 6.92 11.44
CA HIS A 89 11.35 6.92 12.75
C HIS A 89 11.00 5.66 13.56
N GLU A 90 9.73 5.26 13.54
CA GLU A 90 9.27 4.02 14.17
C GLU A 90 9.98 2.81 13.59
N HIS A 91 10.12 2.73 12.26
CA HIS A 91 10.77 1.61 11.57
C HIS A 91 12.28 1.53 11.81
N VAL A 92 12.98 2.66 11.90
CA VAL A 92 14.43 2.69 12.19
C VAL A 92 14.72 2.21 13.61
N ASN A 93 13.83 2.48 14.56
CA ASN A 93 14.01 2.12 15.96
C ASN A 93 13.47 0.73 16.33
N GLN A 94 12.96 -0.08 15.38
CA GLN A 94 12.51 -1.43 15.70
C GLN A 94 13.69 -2.42 15.78
N PRO A 95 13.85 -3.15 16.90
CA PRO A 95 14.81 -4.23 16.97
C PRO A 95 14.38 -5.35 16.01
N THR A 96 15.14 -5.52 14.92
CA THR A 96 14.90 -6.59 13.95
C THR A 96 15.32 -7.92 14.58
N THR A 97 14.36 -8.68 15.10
CA THR A 97 14.63 -10.03 15.62
C THR A 97 14.72 -11.02 14.46
N ILE A 98 15.94 -11.34 14.04
CA ILE A 98 16.18 -12.40 13.07
C ILE A 98 16.24 -13.73 13.82
N ALA A 99 15.14 -14.50 13.78
CA ALA A 99 15.16 -15.88 14.25
C ALA A 99 15.90 -16.75 13.23
N VAL A 100 17.19 -17.01 13.47
CA VAL A 100 17.96 -17.99 12.69
C VAL A 100 17.47 -19.39 13.08
N SER A 101 16.57 -19.96 12.27
CA SER A 101 16.13 -21.34 12.43
C SER A 101 17.27 -22.26 11.95
N GLY A 102 18.22 -22.56 12.84
CA GLY A 102 19.34 -23.44 12.51
C GLY A 102 20.57 -23.44 13.43
N ALA A 103 20.62 -22.64 14.49
CA ALA A 103 21.71 -22.75 15.46
C ALA A 103 21.16 -22.63 16.88
N ASP A 104 21.52 -23.61 17.71
CA ASP A 104 21.29 -23.64 19.14
C ASP A 104 21.74 -22.31 19.78
N ALA A 105 20.86 -21.72 20.59
CA ALA A 105 20.95 -20.47 21.34
C ALA A 105 20.58 -19.13 20.63
N PRO A 106 19.67 -18.33 21.23
CA PRO A 106 19.42 -16.95 20.80
C PRO A 106 20.58 -16.05 21.24
N THR A 107 21.40 -15.59 20.29
CA THR A 107 22.35 -14.50 20.55
C THR A 107 21.65 -13.18 20.24
N VAL A 108 21.37 -12.39 21.28
CA VAL A 108 21.04 -10.97 21.15
C VAL A 108 22.33 -10.22 20.80
N VAL A 109 22.40 -9.66 19.60
CA VAL A 109 23.46 -8.73 19.21
C VAL A 109 23.02 -7.34 19.65
N MET A 110 23.75 -6.74 20.59
CA MET A 110 23.66 -5.32 20.96
C MET A 110 24.48 -4.46 19.99
#